data_AF-Q10W48-F1
#
_entry.id   AF-Q10W48-F1
#
_cell.length_a   1.000
_cell.length_b   1.000
_cell.length_c   1.000
_cell.angle_alpha   90.00
_cell.angle_beta   90.00
_cell.angle_gamma   90.00
#
_symmetry.space_group_name_H-M   'P 1'
#
loop_
_entity.id
_entity.type
_entity.pdbx_description
1 polymer ?
#
loop_
_entity_poly.entity_id
_entity_poly.type
_entity_poly.pdbx_seq_one_letter_code
_entity_poly.pdbx_strand_id
1 'polypeptide(L)' 'MVKNLFNFTSELVLILDRTQWQNINILMITVAWKKRALPIYWKILSHKGASNLTEQKSVIRPVLKLLKAHKIILTAP' A
#
# COMPACT_ATOMS: atom_id res chain seq x y z
N MET A 1 -21.96 -4.18 -7.80
CA MET A 1 -22.05 -2.76 -7.39
C MET A 1 -20.69 -2.09 -7.18
N VAL A 2 -19.70 -2.72 -6.52
CA VAL A 2 -18.39 -2.08 -6.22
C VAL A 2 -17.43 -1.96 -7.42
N LYS A 3 -17.52 -2.85 -8.42
CA LYS A 3 -16.62 -2.83 -9.60
C LYS A 3 -16.65 -1.50 -10.39
N ASN A 4 -17.78 -0.79 -10.38
CA ASN A 4 -17.93 0.47 -11.12
C ASN A 4 -17.43 1.69 -10.33
N LEU A 5 -17.15 1.55 -9.03
CA LEU A 5 -16.60 2.67 -8.25
C LEU A 5 -15.15 2.92 -8.67
N PHE A 6 -14.40 1.85 -8.91
CA PHE A 6 -12.98 1.91 -9.21
C PHE A 6 -12.74 1.53 -10.66
N ASN A 7 -13.03 2.45 -11.59
CA ASN A 7 -12.48 2.35 -12.94
C ASN A 7 -11.01 2.72 -12.86
N PHE A 8 -10.20 1.77 -12.38
CA PHE A 8 -8.75 1.93 -12.35
C PHE A 8 -8.29 2.08 -13.79
N THR A 9 -7.62 3.19 -14.07
CA THR A 9 -6.85 3.34 -15.30
C THR A 9 -5.94 2.13 -15.48
N SER A 10 -5.50 1.85 -16.70
CA SER A 10 -4.59 0.75 -17.03
C SER A 10 -3.33 0.67 -16.14
N GLU A 11 -3.00 1.76 -15.46
CA GLU A 11 -1.91 1.90 -14.52
C GLU A 11 -2.39 2.28 -13.10
N LEU A 12 -1.93 1.51 -12.11
CA LEU A 12 -2.13 1.73 -10.69
C LEU A 12 -0.85 2.29 -10.06
N VAL A 13 -0.96 3.42 -9.38
CA VAL A 13 0.13 3.95 -8.55
C VAL A 13 -0.10 3.49 -7.11
N LEU A 14 0.78 2.60 -6.65
CA LEU A 14 0.86 2.15 -5.28
C LEU A 14 1.98 2.92 -4.57
N ILE A 15 1.72 3.29 -3.32
CA ILE A 15 2.63 4.00 -2.45
C ILE A 15 2.88 3.11 -1.25
N LEU A 16 4.14 2.78 -0.99
CA LEU A 16 4.57 2.25 0.29
C LEU A 16 4.64 3.42 1.27
N ASP A 17 3.82 3.36 2.31
CA ASP A 17 3.71 4.41 3.30
C ASP A 17 3.90 3.83 4.70
N ARG A 18 4.27 4.69 5.66
CA ARG A 18 4.42 4.32 7.06
C ARG A 18 3.98 5.46 7.96
N THR A 19 3.06 5.17 8.87
CA THR A 19 2.66 6.12 9.92
C THR A 19 3.00 5.60 11.31
N GLN A 20 3.50 6.49 12.16
CA GLN A 20 3.69 6.22 13.58
C GLN A 20 2.58 6.95 14.34
N TRP A 21 1.60 6.21 14.83
CA TRP A 21 0.54 6.75 15.67
C TRP A 21 0.79 6.36 17.12
N GLN A 22 1.28 7.32 17.92
CA GLN A 22 1.72 7.08 19.29
C GLN A 22 2.75 5.93 19.33
N ASN A 23 2.39 4.79 19.92
CA ASN A 23 3.23 3.59 20.01
C ASN A 23 2.98 2.57 18.90
N ILE A 24 2.01 2.82 18.01
CA ILE A 24 1.63 1.92 16.92
C ILE A 24 2.39 2.34 15.66
N ASN A 25 3.24 1.45 15.16
CA ASN A 25 3.95 1.63 13.90
C ASN A 25 3.22 0.86 12.80
N ILE A 26 2.67 1.55 11.81
CA ILE A 26 1.87 0.96 10.74
C ILE A 26 2.62 1.10 9.43
N LEU A 27 2.91 -0.04 8.79
CA LEU A 27 3.45 -0.11 7.44
C LEU A 27 2.34 -0.51 6.48
N MET A 28 2.19 0.20 5.38
CA MET A 28 1.01 0.06 4.52
C MET A 28 1.30 0.26 3.04
N ILE A 29 0.48 -0.38 2.21
CA ILE A 29 0.36 -0.09 0.79
C ILE A 29 -0.93 0.70 0.57
N THR A 30 -0.76 1.80 -0.11
CA THR A 30 -1.80 2.79 -0.38
C THR A 30 -1.94 2.95 -1.88
N VAL A 31 -3.16 2.95 -2.41
CA VAL A 31 -3.42 3.28 -3.82
C VAL A 31 -3.69 4.78 -3.96
N ALA A 32 -3.03 5.43 -4.91
CA ALA A 32 -3.36 6.79 -5.29
C ALA A 32 -4.60 6.78 -6.20
N TRP A 33 -5.70 7.39 -5.75
CA TRP A 33 -6.94 7.46 -6.51
C TRP A 33 -7.65 8.80 -6.33
N LYS A 34 -7.99 9.49 -7.42
CA LYS A 34 -8.73 10.77 -7.41
C LYS A 34 -8.18 11.78 -6.38
N LYS A 35 -6.86 12.00 -6.38
CA LYS A 35 -6.14 12.89 -5.42
C LYS A 35 -6.24 12.44 -3.95
N ARG A 36 -6.56 11.17 -3.69
CA ARG A 36 -6.62 10.58 -2.36
C ARG A 36 -5.65 9.40 -2.29
N ALA A 37 -5.10 9.19 -1.11
CA ALA A 37 -4.28 8.04 -0.79
C ALA A 37 -5.17 7.08 0.02
N LEU A 38 -5.54 5.94 -0.56
CA LEU A 38 -6.41 4.96 0.11
C LEU A 38 -5.60 3.73 0.55
N PRO A 39 -5.51 3.45 1.87
CA PRO A 39 -4.86 2.25 2.37
C PRO A 39 -5.60 1.00 1.87
N ILE A 40 -4.89 0.08 1.22
CA ILE A 40 -5.48 -1.17 0.73
C ILE A 40 -4.93 -2.41 1.44
N TYR A 41 -3.78 -2.28 2.09
CA TYR A 41 -3.19 -3.34 2.92
C TYR A 41 -2.25 -2.73 3.96
N TRP A 42 -2.25 -3.25 5.18
CA TRP A 42 -1.36 -2.76 6.24
C TRP A 42 -0.94 -3.86 7.20
N LYS A 43 0.16 -3.59 7.91
CA LYS A 43 0.65 -4.37 9.04
C LYS A 43 1.09 -3.44 10.15
N ILE A 44 0.81 -3.87 11.38
CA ILE A 44 1.38 -3.25 12.58
C ILE A 44 2.74 -3.90 12.84
N LEU A 45 3.79 -3.09 12.91
CA LEU A 45 5.13 -3.55 13.25
C LEU A 45 5.27 -3.65 14.77
N SER A 46 6.01 -4.65 15.25
CA SER A 46 6.24 -4.89 16.68
C SER A 46 7.26 -3.92 17.29
N HIS A 47 7.80 -2.99 16.51
CA HIS A 47 8.79 -2.01 16.93
C HIS A 47 8.48 -0.62 16.36
N LYS A 48 9.09 0.41 16.96
CA LYS A 48 9.04 1.78 16.45
C LYS A 48 10.10 2.01 15.36
N GLY A 49 9.93 3.07 14.59
CA GLY A 49 10.96 3.53 13.65
C GLY A 49 10.83 2.96 12.24
N ALA A 50 11.94 2.89 11.51
CA ALA A 50 11.98 2.52 10.10
C ALA A 50 11.65 1.03 9.90
N SER A 51 10.96 0.71 8.81
CA SER A 51 10.80 -0.68 8.39
C SER A 51 12.03 -1.19 7.66
N ASN A 52 12.28 -2.49 7.74
CA ASN A 52 13.30 -3.15 6.93
C ASN A 52 12.71 -3.76 5.64
N LEU A 53 13.60 -4.20 4.74
CA LEU A 53 13.19 -4.76 3.45
C LEU A 53 12.27 -5.99 3.58
N THR A 54 12.44 -6.80 4.62
CA THR A 54 11.61 -7.98 4.87
C THR A 54 10.18 -7.58 5.22
N GLU A 55 10.00 -6.59 6.09
CA GLU A 55 8.70 -6.03 6.45
C GLU A 55 8.01 -5.39 5.25
N GLN A 56 8.75 -4.60 4.47
CA GLN A 56 8.26 -3.99 3.23
C GLN A 56 7.77 -5.04 2.24
N LYS A 57 8.56 -6.08 1.97
CA LYS A 57 8.15 -7.21 1.11
C LYS A 57 6.88 -7.88 1.64
N SER A 58 6.70 -7.94 2.96
CA SER A 58 5.55 -8.59 3.59
C SER A 58 4.22 -7.86 3.39
N VAL A 59 4.25 -6.55 3.08
CA VAL A 59 3.06 -5.76 2.69
C VAL A 59 2.93 -5.62 1.18
N ILE A 60 4.04 -5.60 0.43
CA ILE A 60 4.05 -5.47 -1.03
C ILE A 60 3.52 -6.74 -1.71
N ARG A 61 4.02 -7.93 -1.32
CA ARG A 61 3.74 -9.20 -2.02
C ARG A 61 2.24 -9.54 -2.11
N PRO A 62 1.43 -9.43 -1.04
CA PRO A 62 0.01 -9.71 -1.13
C PRO A 62 -0.72 -8.80 -2.13
N VAL A 63 -0.33 -7.53 -2.17
CA VAL A 63 -0.96 -6.53 -3.05
C VAL A 63 -0.59 -6.77 -4.51
N LEU A 64 0.69 -7.03 -4.81
CA LEU A 64 1.11 -7.37 -6.18
C LEU A 64 0.42 -8.63 -6.69
N LYS A 65 0.24 -9.64 -5.83
CA LYS A 65 -0.48 -10.88 -6.19
C LYS A 65 -1.95 -10.60 -6.49
N LEU A 66 -2.60 -9.75 -5.69
CA LEU A 66 -4.00 -9.37 -5.86
C LEU A 66 -4.23 -8.54 -7.13
N LEU A 67 -3.33 -7.60 -7.41
CA LEU A 67 -3.47 -6.62 -8.49
C LEU A 67 -2.72 -6.99 -9.77
N LYS A 68 -2.24 -8.24 -9.89
CA LYS A 68 -1.41 -8.76 -10.99
C LYS A 68 -1.91 -8.50 -12.42
N ALA A 69 -3.20 -8.22 -12.59
CA ALA A 69 -3.83 -7.92 -13.88
C ALA A 69 -3.64 -6.46 -14.34
N HIS A 70 -3.09 -5.59 -13.49
CA HIS A 70 -2.89 -4.17 -13.77
C HIS A 70 -1.40 -3.88 -13.92
N LYS A 71 -1.07 -2.84 -14.71
CA LYS A 71 0.26 -2.25 -14.67
C LYS A 71 0.42 -1.53 -13.33
N ILE A 72 1.48 -1.82 -12.60
CA ILE A 72 1.71 -1.27 -11.25
C ILE A 72 2.98 -0.43 -11.27
N ILE A 73 2.88 0.80 -10.79
CA ILE A 73 4.03 1.60 -10.33
C ILE A 73 4.01 1.55 -8.82
N LEU A 74 5.11 1.13 -8.20
CA LEU A 74 5.29 1.21 -6.75
C LEU A 74 6.28 2.32 -6.45
N THR A 75 5.88 3.27 -5.61
CA THR A 75 6.72 4.34 -5.10
C THR A 75 6.84 4.25 -3.57
N ALA A 76 7.88 4.86 -3.02
CA ALA A 76 8.04 5.08 -1.59
C ALA A 76 8.58 6.52 -1.41
N PRO A 77 8.12 7.26 -0.38
CA PRO A 77 8.69 8.55 -0.01
C PRO A 77 10.08 8.41 0.64
#